data_AF-A0A2T5MEH1-F1
#
_entry.id   AF-A0A2T5MEH1-F1
#
_cell.length_a   1.000
_cell.length_b   1.000
_cell.length_c   1.000
_cell.angle_alpha   90.00
_cell.angle_beta   90.00
_cell.angle_gamma   90.00
#
_symmetry.space_group_name_H-M   'P 1'
#
loop_
_entity.id
_entity.type
_entity.pdbx_description
1 polymer ?
#
loop_
_entity_poly.entity_id
_entity_poly.type
_entity_poly.pdbx_seq_one_letter_code
_entity_poly.pdbx_strand_id
1 'polypeptide(L)'
;MDHTDHIKTLLEEYFDNGAAIALDQACVAAKSSSTDIAELLRWLQSDAVAEPEALDLATRRVRHALNLQMMPGAVCRPTPKF
;
A
#
# COMPACT_ATOMS: atom_id res chain seq x y z
N MET A 1 12.33 16.28 5.88
CA MET A 1 11.89 15.16 5.02
C MET A 1 10.65 14.59 5.65
N ASP A 2 9.52 14.75 4.97
CA ASP A 2 8.27 14.13 5.35
C ASP A 2 8.41 12.60 5.27
N HIS A 3 7.95 11.90 6.31
CA HIS A 3 8.07 10.44 6.38
C HIS A 3 7.32 9.73 5.25
N THR A 4 6.22 10.34 4.81
CA THR A 4 5.44 9.87 3.66
C THR A 4 6.28 9.87 2.39
N ASP A 5 7.13 10.88 2.19
CA ASP A 5 7.97 11.01 1.00
C ASP A 5 9.07 9.94 0.97
N HIS A 6 9.68 9.65 2.13
CA HIS A 6 10.64 8.56 2.26
C HIS A 6 10.04 7.19 1.93
N ILE A 7 8.78 6.94 2.32
CA ILE A 7 8.07 5.70 2.01
C ILE A 7 7.76 5.62 0.51
N LYS A 8 7.40 6.72 -0.14
CA LYS A 8 7.16 6.78 -1.59
C LYS A 8 8.42 6.38 -2.36
N THR A 9 9.58 6.93 -2.02
CA THR A 9 10.87 6.58 -2.67
C THR A 9 11.20 5.08 -2.57
N LEU A 10 10.95 4.47 -1.40
CA LEU A 10 11.17 3.03 -1.21
C LEU A 10 10.18 2.17 -2.02
N LEU A 11 8.94 2.63 -2.17
CA LEU A 11 7.94 1.96 -2.99
C LEU A 11 8.24 2.10 -4.48
N GLU A 12 8.70 3.27 -4.94
CA GLU A 12 9.18 3.48 -6.31
C GLU A 12 10.33 2.53 -6.63
N GLU A 13 11.31 2.40 -5.74
CA GLU A 13 12.42 1.46 -5.95
C GLU A 13 11.96 0.00 -5.98
N TYR A 14 10.94 -0.36 -5.21
CA TYR A 14 10.30 -1.67 -5.32
C TYR A 14 9.60 -1.87 -6.67
N PHE A 15 8.92 -0.84 -7.20
CA PHE A 15 8.24 -0.92 -8.49
C PHE A 15 9.20 -0.94 -9.68
N ASP A 16 10.27 -0.15 -9.64
CA ASP A 16 11.25 -0.05 -10.72
C ASP A 16 12.21 -1.24 -10.75
N ASN A 17 12.67 -1.71 -9.59
CA ASN A 17 13.71 -2.75 -9.49
C ASN A 17 13.20 -4.10 -8.97
N GLY A 18 11.92 -4.21 -8.58
CA GLY A 18 11.38 -5.42 -7.96
C GLY A 18 11.99 -5.75 -6.59
N ALA A 19 12.62 -4.76 -5.94
CA ALA A 19 13.41 -4.96 -4.74
C ALA A 19 12.52 -5.24 -3.51
N ALA A 20 12.24 -6.50 -3.21
CA ALA A 20 11.38 -6.90 -2.09
C ALA A 20 11.84 -6.35 -0.72
N ILE A 21 13.14 -6.02 -0.58
CA ILE A 21 13.72 -5.38 0.61
C ILE A 21 13.22 -3.94 0.75
N ALA A 22 13.08 -3.20 -0.34
CA ALA A 22 12.58 -1.82 -0.32
C ALA A 22 11.12 -1.77 0.17
N LEU A 23 10.31 -2.77 -0.21
CA LEU A 23 8.95 -2.93 0.31
C LEU A 23 8.91 -3.21 1.82
N ASP A 24 9.83 -4.02 2.33
CA ASP A 24 9.92 -4.29 3.77
C ASP A 24 10.32 -3.03 4.55
N GLN A 25 11.32 -2.29 4.04
CA GLN A 25 11.74 -1.01 4.62
C GLN A 25 10.60 0.02 4.61
N ALA A 26 9.83 0.10 3.53
CA ALA A 26 8.65 0.97 3.44
C ALA A 26 7.62 0.61 4.53
N CYS A 27 7.40 -0.69 4.79
CA CYS A 27 6.50 -1.15 5.84
C CYS A 27 7.02 -0.82 7.25
N VAL A 28 8.32 -0.98 7.50
CA VAL A 28 8.95 -0.63 8.79
C VAL A 28 8.87 0.87 9.04
N ALA A 29 9.15 1.69 8.02
CA ALA A 29 9.03 3.14 8.07
C ALA A 29 7.58 3.58 8.32
N ALA A 30 6.61 2.96 7.65
CA ALA A 30 5.19 3.21 7.86
C ALA A 30 4.73 2.87 9.28
N LYS A 31 5.30 1.83 9.90
CA LYS A 31 4.96 1.42 11.27
C LYS A 31 5.59 2.31 12.34
N SER A 32 6.76 2.87 12.09
CA SER A 32 7.53 3.64 13.08
C SER A 32 7.11 5.11 13.15
N SER A 33 6.40 5.60 12.14
CA SER A 33 6.15 7.03 11.98
C SER A 33 4.68 7.32 11.72
N SER A 34 4.25 8.53 12.10
CA SER A 34 2.89 9.02 11.86
C SER A 34 2.72 9.41 10.38
N THR A 35 2.72 8.41 9.50
CA THR A 35 2.52 8.57 8.07
C THR A 35 1.05 8.82 7.75
N ASP A 36 0.77 9.77 6.86
CA ASP A 36 -0.59 9.97 6.36
C ASP A 36 -0.98 8.83 5.41
N ILE A 37 -1.71 7.87 5.97
CA ILE A 37 -2.17 6.66 5.29
C ILE A 37 -3.06 7.01 4.09
N ALA A 38 -3.90 8.04 4.22
CA ALA A 38 -4.83 8.43 3.17
C ALA A 38 -4.08 9.06 1.99
N GLU A 39 -3.04 9.86 2.26
CA GLU A 39 -2.17 10.39 1.23
C GLU A 39 -1.40 9.28 0.51
N LEU A 40 -0.80 8.35 1.26
CA LEU A 40 -0.04 7.23 0.70
C LEU A 40 -0.92 6.32 -0.18
N LEU A 41 -2.12 5.99 0.28
CA LEU A 41 -3.07 5.18 -0.50
C LEU A 41 -3.61 5.93 -1.72
N ARG A 42 -3.75 7.26 -1.65
CA ARG A 42 -4.14 8.08 -2.80
C ARG A 42 -3.03 8.12 -3.83
N TRP A 43 -1.78 8.24 -3.40
CA TRP A 43 -0.61 8.16 -4.28
C TRP A 43 -0.50 6.78 -4.96
N LEU A 44 -0.62 5.68 -4.20
CA LEU A 44 -0.64 4.32 -4.75
C LEU A 44 -1.76 4.09 -5.79
N GLN A 45 -2.90 4.78 -5.66
CA GLN A 45 -4.00 4.68 -6.62
C GLN A 45 -3.85 5.60 -7.84
N SER A 46 -3.08 6.70 -7.71
CA SER A 46 -3.01 7.75 -8.73
C SER A 46 -1.73 7.71 -9.56
N ASP A 47 -0.62 7.29 -8.97
CA ASP A 47 0.73 7.45 -9.53
C ASP A 47 1.46 6.13 -9.77
N ALA A 48 0.97 5.03 -9.20
CA ALA A 48 1.59 3.74 -9.40
C ALA A 48 1.29 3.26 -10.84
N VAL A 49 2.18 3.60 -11.78
CA VAL A 49 2.35 2.92 -13.08
C VAL A 49 2.97 1.52 -12.86
N ALA A 50 2.65 0.89 -11.74
CA ALA A 50 3.19 -0.39 -11.33
C ALA A 50 2.28 -1.51 -11.81
N GLU A 51 2.86 -2.69 -12.04
CA GLU A 51 2.06 -3.88 -12.33
C GLU A 51 0.99 -4.10 -11.24
N PRO A 52 -0.23 -4.48 -11.63
CA PRO A 52 -1.36 -4.60 -10.70
C PRO A 52 -1.08 -5.60 -9.57
N GLU A 53 -0.29 -6.64 -9.81
CA GLU A 53 0.14 -7.60 -8.79
C GLU A 53 1.10 -6.98 -7.76
N ALA A 54 2.06 -6.17 -8.23
CA ALA A 54 3.01 -5.48 -7.35
C ALA A 54 2.30 -4.44 -6.48
N LEU A 55 1.34 -3.73 -7.05
CA LEU A 55 0.52 -2.73 -6.37
C LEU A 55 -0.38 -3.37 -5.30
N ASP A 56 -1.03 -4.49 -5.62
CA ASP A 56 -1.85 -5.24 -4.66
C ASP A 56 -1.01 -5.80 -3.50
N LEU A 57 0.18 -6.34 -3.80
CA LEU A 57 1.10 -6.83 -2.76
C LEU A 57 1.57 -5.70 -1.85
N ALA A 58 2.01 -4.58 -2.42
CA ALA A 58 2.46 -3.41 -1.66
C ALA A 58 1.33 -2.86 -0.78
N THR A 59 0.13 -2.70 -1.34
CA THR A 59 -1.05 -2.22 -0.60
C THR A 59 -1.40 -3.14 0.56
N ARG A 60 -1.39 -4.46 0.36
CA ARG A 60 -1.67 -5.45 1.42
C ARG A 60 -0.63 -5.38 2.54
N ARG A 61 0.66 -5.33 2.19
CA ARG A 61 1.74 -5.27 3.19
C ARG A 61 1.74 -3.97 3.98
N VAL A 62 1.58 -2.84 3.30
CA VAL A 62 1.50 -1.52 3.96
C VAL A 62 0.29 -1.45 4.88
N ARG A 63 -0.89 -1.91 4.44
CA ARG A 63 -2.08 -1.99 5.30
C ARG A 63 -1.86 -2.86 6.54
N HIS A 64 -1.22 -4.02 6.36
CA HIS A 64 -0.89 -4.91 7.46
C HIS A 64 0.10 -4.26 8.44
N ALA A 65 1.14 -3.59 7.94
CA ALA A 65 2.14 -2.90 8.76
C ALA A 65 1.53 -1.78 9.62
N LEU A 66 0.54 -1.07 9.06
CA LEU A 66 -0.23 -0.02 9.74
C LEU A 66 -1.33 -0.56 10.65
N ASN A 67 -1.46 -1.89 10.79
CA ASN A 67 -2.50 -2.55 11.57
C ASN A 67 -3.93 -2.12 11.18
N LEU A 68 -4.10 -1.67 9.94
CA LEU A 68 -5.42 -1.40 9.38
C LEU A 68 -6.06 -2.76 9.14
N GLN A 69 -6.99 -3.14 10.01
CA GLN A 69 -7.78 -4.35 9.83
C GLN A 69 -8.29 -4.38 8.38
N MET A 70 -7.93 -5.43 7.64
CA MET A 70 -8.61 -5.77 6.40
C MET A 70 -10.05 -6.09 6.79
N MET A 71 -10.94 -5.10 6.78
CA MET A 71 -12.36 -5.37 6.63
C MET A 71 -12.47 -6.15 5.32
N PRO A 72 -12.85 -7.45 5.33
CA PRO A 72 -13.16 -8.14 4.09
C PRO A 72 -14.20 -7.26 3.40
N GLY A 73 -13.89 -6.78 2.19
CA GLY A 73 -14.83 -5.99 1.40
C GLY A 73 -16.19 -6.67 1.44
N ALA A 74 -17.24 -5.86 1.59
CA ALA A 74 -18.62 -6.33 1.73
C ALA A 74 -18.84 -7.57 0.86
N VAL A 75 -19.18 -8.70 1.49
CA VAL A 75 -19.56 -9.95 0.82
C VAL A 75 -20.43 -9.54 -0.36
N CYS A 76 -19.98 -9.81 -1.58
CA CYS A 76 -20.77 -9.64 -2.78
C CYS A 76 -22.11 -10.35 -2.52
N ARG A 77 -23.15 -9.61 -2.12
CA ARG A 77 -24.49 -10.17 -2.01
C ARG A 77 -24.89 -10.51 -3.44
N PRO A 78 -25.13 -11.78 -3.80
CA PRO A 78 -25.90 -12.04 -5.01
C PRO A 78 -27.26 -11.37 -4.78
N THR A 79 -27.55 -10.37 -5.60
CA THR A 79 -28.88 -9.73 -5.66
C THR A 79 -29.91 -10.84 -5.88
N PRO A 80 -30.91 -11.02 -4.99
CA PRO A 80 -32.02 -11.90 -5.31
C PRO A 80 -32.80 -11.25 -6.46
N LYS A 81 -32.89 -11.96 -7.59
CA LYS A 81 -33.81 -11.60 -8.67
C LYS A 81 -35.23 -11.83 -8.15
N PHE A 82 -36.03 -10.76 -8.11
CA PHE A 82 -37.49 -10.84 -8.11
C PHE A 82 -37.98 -10.75 -9.55
#